data_AF-A0A838YT03-F1
#
_entry.id   AF-A0A838YT03-F1
#
_cell.length_a   1.000
_cell.length_b   1.000
_cell.length_c   1.000
_cell.angle_alpha   90.00
_cell.angle_beta   90.00
_cell.angle_gamma   90.00
#
_symmetry.space_group_name_H-M   'P 1'
#
loop_
_entity.id
_entity.type
_entity.pdbx_description
1 polymer ?
#
loop_
_entity_poly.entity_id
_entity_poly.type
_entity_poly.pdbx_seq_one_letter_code
_entity_poly.pdbx_strand_id
1 'polypeptide(L)' 'MTITTKYDFQELVFLKHDPAQEMWMITAFEARADGGLVYKLLQGAKESWHLECEISREKDELKAVL' A
#
# COMPACT_ATOMS: atom_id res chain seq x y z
N MET A 1 12.65 -9.97 -17.25
CA MET A 1 11.70 -8.85 -17.07
C MET A 1 11.98 -8.26 -15.70
N THR A 2 12.28 -6.97 -15.63
CA THR A 2 12.53 -6.28 -14.36
C THR A 2 11.31 -5.40 -14.09
N ILE A 3 10.66 -5.61 -12.94
CA ILE A 3 9.54 -4.78 -12.50
C ILE A 3 10.12 -3.76 -11.52
N THR A 4 9.99 -2.47 -11.84
CA THR A 4 10.37 -1.39 -10.93
C THR A 4 9.12 -0.92 -10.20
N THR A 5 9.14 -0.99 -8.87
CA THR A 5 8.02 -0.61 -8.00
C THR A 5 8.40 0.60 -7.15
N LYS A 6 7.40 1.36 -6.70
CA LYS A 6 7.63 2.46 -5.75
C LYS A 6 7.93 1.96 -4.33
N TYR A 7 7.49 0.75 -4.02
CA TYR A 7 7.58 0.12 -2.70
C TYR A 7 8.29 -1.23 -2.77
N ASP A 8 8.96 -1.59 -1.68
CA ASP A 8 9.74 -2.82 -1.55
C ASP A 8 8.93 -3.96 -0.94
N PHE A 9 9.38 -5.19 -1.19
CA PHE A 9 8.78 -6.39 -0.58
C PHE A 9 8.97 -6.35 0.93
N GLN A 10 7.95 -6.75 1.70
CA GLN A 10 7.90 -6.63 3.17
C GLN A 10 7.93 -5.21 3.71
N GLU A 11 7.85 -4.18 2.87
CA GLU A 11 7.75 -2.80 3.33
C GLU A 11 6.42 -2.57 4.06
N LEU A 12 6.48 -1.78 5.14
CA LEU A 12 5.31 -1.36 5.90
C LEU A 12 4.75 -0.06 5.34
N VAL A 13 3.44 -0.05 5.11
CA VAL A 13 2.71 1.03 4.48
C VAL A 13 1.33 1.23 5.15
N PHE A 14 0.68 2.33 4.81
CA PHE A 14 -0.64 2.71 5.27
C PHE A 14 -1.60 2.87 4.09
N LEU A 15 -2.88 2.58 4.33
CA LEU A 15 -3.96 2.88 3.38
C LEU A 15 -4.43 4.32 3.60
N LYS A 16 -4.29 5.18 2.58
CA LYS A 16 -4.64 6.62 2.69
C LYS A 16 -6.09 6.86 3.07
N HIS A 17 -6.99 6.04 2.53
CA HIS A 17 -8.44 6.19 2.71
C HIS A 17 -8.99 5.47 3.95
N ASP A 18 -8.17 4.69 4.65
CA ASP A 18 -8.58 4.05 5.90
C ASP A 18 -8.49 5.07 7.04
N PRO A 19 -9.59 5.42 7.74
CA PRO A 19 -9.54 6.37 8.86
C PRO A 19 -8.63 5.93 10.00
N ALA A 20 -8.43 4.62 10.20
CA ALA A 20 -7.57 4.11 11.26
C ALA A 20 -6.09 4.13 10.85
N GLN A 21 -5.80 4.12 9.55
CA GLN A 21 -4.46 4.01 8.96
C GLN A 21 -3.58 3.04 9.74
N GLU A 22 -4.06 1.81 9.89
CA GLU A 22 -3.28 0.75 10.50
C GLU A 22 -2.13 0.34 9.56
N MET A 23 -1.06 -0.24 10.10
CA MET A 23 0.08 -0.68 9.29
C MET A 23 -0.24 -1.96 8.54
N TRP A 24 0.13 -1.98 7.26
CA TRP A 24 0.06 -3.14 6.39
C TRP A 24 1.43 -3.47 5.83
N MET A 25 1.72 -4.75 5.61
CA MET A 25 2.96 -5.21 5.00
C MET A 25 2.73 -5.61 3.54
N ILE A 26 3.61 -5.19 2.63
CA ILE A 26 3.58 -5.62 1.25
C ILE A 26 4.07 -7.07 1.13
N THR A 27 3.26 -7.93 0.52
CA THR A 27 3.52 -9.38 0.41
C THR A 27 3.47 -9.91 -1.03
N ALA A 28 3.04 -9.11 -2.01
CA ALA A 28 3.18 -9.43 -3.43
C ALA A 28 3.01 -8.17 -4.29
N PHE A 29 3.47 -8.27 -5.53
CA PHE A 29 3.27 -7.29 -6.59
C PHE A 29 2.71 -7.99 -7.81
N GLU A 30 1.78 -7.35 -8.51
CA GLU A 30 1.28 -7.83 -9.80
C GLU A 30 1.27 -6.68 -10.80
N ALA A 31 1.96 -6.87 -11.93
CA ALA A 31 1.91 -5.97 -13.07
C ALA A 31 0.72 -6.35 -13.96
N ARG A 32 -0.17 -5.40 -14.22
CA ARG A 32 -1.35 -5.58 -15.06
C ARG A 32 -1.05 -5.26 -16.52
N ALA A 33 -1.87 -5.80 -17.42
CA ALA A 33 -1.69 -5.65 -18.87
C ALA A 33 -1.81 -4.19 -19.36
N ASP A 34 -2.48 -3.33 -18.59
CA ASP A 34 -2.60 -1.89 -18.84
C ASP A 34 -1.39 -1.07 -18.36
N GLY A 35 -0.36 -1.74 -17.81
CA GLY A 35 0.82 -1.11 -17.24
C GLY A 35 0.67 -0.67 -15.79
N GLY A 36 -0.49 -0.92 -15.15
CA GLY A 36 -0.71 -0.65 -13.74
C GLY A 36 0.01 -1.65 -12.82
N LEU A 37 0.32 -1.22 -11.60
CA LEU A 37 0.83 -2.07 -10.52
C LEU A 37 -0.19 -2.15 -9.38
N VAL A 38 -0.46 -3.37 -8.93
CA VAL A 38 -1.22 -3.63 -7.70
C VAL A 38 -0.35 -4.36 -6.69
N TYR A 39 -0.61 -4.05 -5.42
CA TYR A 39 0.17 -4.50 -4.28
C TYR A 39 -0.74 -5.34 -3.40
N LYS A 40 -0.28 -6.53 -3.01
CA LYS A 40 -0.96 -7.34 -2.00
C LYS A 40 -0.45 -6.91 -0.64
N LEU A 41 -1.37 -6.50 0.22
CA LEU A 41 -1.10 -6.04 1.56
C LEU A 41 -1.60 -7.08 2.57
N LEU A 42 -0.82 -7.33 3.62
CA LEU A 42 -1.14 -8.21 4.74
C LEU A 42 -1.20 -7.41 6.03
N GLN A 43 -2.24 -7.65 6.82
CA GLN A 43 -2.41 -7.12 8.17
C GLN A 43 -2.95 -8.21 9.09
N GLY A 44 -2.09 -8.73 9.98
CA GLY A 44 -2.44 -9.88 10.81
C GLY A 44 -2.76 -11.10 9.96
N ALA A 45 -4.04 -11.50 9.91
CA ALA A 45 -4.53 -12.58 9.07
C ALA A 45 -5.35 -12.11 7.84
N LYS A 46 -5.46 -10.79 7.63
CA LYS A 46 -6.23 -10.20 6.52
C LYS A 46 -5.29 -9.85 5.37
N GLU A 47 -5.72 -10.18 4.16
CA GLU A 47 -5.02 -9.81 2.93
C GLU A 47 -5.95 -9.05 2.01
N SER A 48 -5.42 -8.06 1.29
CA SER A 48 -6.18 -7.28 0.31
C SER A 48 -5.26 -6.74 -0.78
N TRP A 49 -5.81 -6.51 -1.98
CA TRP A 49 -5.10 -5.95 -3.12
C TRP A 49 -5.43 -4.47 -3.29
N HIS A 50 -4.40 -3.64 -3.47
CA HIS A 50 -4.51 -2.20 -3.52
C HIS A 50 -3.71 -1.59 -4.67
N LEU A 51 -4.20 -0.47 -5.19
CA LEU A 51 -3.51 0.31 -6.21
C LEU A 51 -2.38 1.14 -5.57
N GLU A 52 -1.33 1.45 -6.34
CA GLU A 52 -0.22 2.27 -5.86
C GLU A 52 -0.65 3.61 -5.25
N CYS A 53 -1.70 4.22 -5.81
CA CYS A 53 -2.20 5.53 -5.38
C CYS A 53 -2.92 5.49 -4.02
N GLU A 54 -3.40 4.34 -3.58
CA GLU A 54 -4.13 4.14 -2.31
C GLU A 54 -3.18 3.98 -1.12
N ILE A 55 -1.90 3.75 -1.39
CA ILE A 55 -0.89 3.35 -0.40
C ILE A 55 0.06 4.51 -0.12
N SER A 56 0.53 4.64 1.12
CA SER A 56 1.52 5.63 1.57
C SER A 56 2.51 5.06 2.58
N ARG A 57 3.73 5.60 2.64
CA ARG A 57 4.70 5.36 3.74
C ARG A 57 4.40 6.18 4.97
N GLU A 58 3.69 7.29 4.79
CA GLU A 58 3.36 8.24 5.83
C GLU A 58 1.87 8.11 6.16
N LYS A 59 1.55 8.20 7.45
CA LYS A 59 0.17 8.42 7.88
C LYS A 59 -0.24 9.81 7.44
N ASP A 60 -1.41 9.93 6.81
CA ASP A 60 -2.11 11.21 6.73
C ASP A 60 -2.67 11.51 8.12
N GLU A 61 -1.79 12.01 8.99
CA GLU A 61 -2.21 12.78 10.15
C GLU A 61 -2.76 14.09 9.59
N LEU A 62 -4.07 14.14 9.33
CA LEU A 62 -4.79 15.40 9.28
C LEU A 62 -4.47 16.10 10.60
N LYS A 63 -3.46 16.97 10.59
CA LYS A 63 -3.19 17.93 11.64
C LYS A 63 -4.48 18.70 11.78
N ALA A 64 -5.26 18.39 12.80
CA ALA A 64 -6.32 19.24 13.28
C ALA A 64 -5.67 20.58 13.66
N VAL A 65 -5.52 21.47 12.68
CA VAL A 65 -5.30 22.88 12.94
C VAL A 65 -6.65 23.37 13.42
N LEU A 66 -6.75 23.46 14.75
CA LEU A 66 -7.80 24.14 15.50
C LEU A 66 -8.02 25.57 14.98
#